data_AF-A0A1I2BY65-F1
#
_entry.id   AF-A0A1I2BY65-F1
#
_cell.length_a   1.000
_cell.length_b   1.000
_cell.length_c   1.000
_cell.angle_alpha   90.00
_cell.angle_beta   90.00
_cell.angle_gamma   90.00
#
_symmetry.space_group_name_H-M   'P 1'
#
loop_
_entity.id
_entity.type
_entity.pdbx_description
1 polymer ?
#
loop_
_entity_poly.entity_id
_entity_poly.type
_entity_poly.pdbx_seq_one_letter_code
_entity_poly.pdbx_strand_id
1 'polypeptide(L)'
;MSGRAGSEPRWSLGVPDISLACEVLLADRLFHDLTPEESAGLARWIRADQQPSGAWHLPGGGPDLSLTVFGWWALVEAGDDPSAEHLVRARRVVHELGGAQRANAAVRMWLAMADAIPWSWVPTFPAELWLLPAWAILSPSRVAPWGRGVMTPYLLLSRAPARVHLSDPRALLLTRPDGEPILPRLTQPGLAGDLLQSFDQAVKVIRKLPRGPVLTAALARVQRWLVDAQQRHGGWFSAQPTLLSLMALRVLGASFDDPRIREGLDYLRRARGRTRFAGGTIGQTVHLAQGQVSEPLATTARLVRVAVAAGDADAEAMLAWLLDQEITAPGEWQLRVNAPAGGWPYEPGADRYVDTLTTCAVLDALAAAPKTSPLQTRIRAAARRAVEVLLAMQEHDGGFCRFERGESDVFMTRFPIRDVALLTAGDPHGPARVRVTAAALRQLARLGFQADDDRVARGLEFLWRRVTMDLSSKTSDLSSRTSDYIDVATLAEVGMCAAALCPPTHPLRQTVERQLRGRQREDGSFGAPVLTALAAQALMALEGAACVQTQRAVRELVQAIEADKEDLGGAWSDGFGLSPVCHDPTAGVREAALALDQFVALGGNL
;
A
#
# COMPACT_ATOMS: atom_id res chain seq x y z
N MET A 1 -12.66 -13.69 -13.32
CA MET A 1 -11.83 -12.95 -14.31
C MET A 1 -12.45 -12.86 -15.71
N SER A 2 -13.54 -13.58 -16.03
CA SER A 2 -14.27 -13.35 -17.28
C SER A 2 -14.94 -11.97 -17.28
N GLY A 3 -14.46 -11.07 -18.13
CA GLY A 3 -15.15 -9.82 -18.44
C GLY A 3 -16.51 -10.11 -19.08
N ARG A 4 -17.55 -10.18 -18.27
CA ARG A 4 -18.86 -9.75 -18.73
C ARG A 4 -18.88 -8.24 -18.56
N ALA A 5 -18.98 -7.53 -19.68
CA ALA A 5 -19.43 -6.15 -19.72
C ALA A 5 -20.84 -6.11 -19.12
N GLY A 6 -20.91 -6.04 -17.79
CA GLY A 6 -22.11 -5.82 -17.01
C GLY A 6 -21.96 -4.47 -16.32
N SER A 7 -23.04 -3.72 -16.29
CA SER A 7 -23.20 -2.39 -15.67
C SER A 7 -22.99 -2.34 -14.14
N GLU A 8 -22.40 -3.39 -13.56
CA GLU A 8 -22.20 -3.51 -12.11
C GLU A 8 -20.73 -3.30 -11.74
N PRO A 9 -20.42 -2.42 -10.77
CA PRO A 9 -19.05 -2.21 -10.32
C PRO A 9 -18.46 -3.50 -9.70
N ARG A 10 -17.23 -3.82 -10.08
CA ARG A 10 -16.47 -5.00 -9.62
C ARG A 10 -16.16 -4.90 -8.12
N TRP A 11 -15.94 -6.04 -7.46
CA TRP A 11 -15.40 -6.04 -6.09
C TRP A 11 -13.98 -5.48 -6.08
N SER A 12 -13.71 -4.57 -5.14
CA SER A 12 -12.37 -4.02 -4.94
C SER A 12 -11.53 -4.94 -4.07
N LEU A 13 -10.29 -5.21 -4.50
CA LEU A 13 -9.35 -6.12 -3.86
C LEU A 13 -8.26 -5.39 -3.03
N GLY A 14 -8.25 -4.06 -3.07
CA GLY A 14 -7.30 -3.21 -2.35
C GLY A 14 -8.00 -1.93 -1.90
N VAL A 15 -8.83 -2.05 -0.87
CA VAL A 15 -9.68 -0.96 -0.37
C VAL A 15 -8.90 -0.16 0.67
N PRO A 16 -8.48 1.07 0.38
CA PRO A 16 -7.79 1.93 1.33
C PRO A 16 -8.78 2.46 2.39
N ASP A 17 -8.28 3.25 3.33
CA ASP A 17 -9.14 4.15 4.11
C ASP A 17 -9.87 5.17 3.20
N ILE A 18 -10.81 5.93 3.79
CA ILE A 18 -11.68 6.85 3.05
C ILE A 18 -10.96 8.01 2.34
N SER A 19 -9.67 8.27 2.63
CA SER A 19 -8.94 9.42 2.09
C SER A 19 -9.04 9.51 0.57
N LEU A 20 -8.83 8.40 -0.14
CA LEU A 20 -8.86 8.40 -1.61
C LEU A 20 -10.24 8.68 -2.19
N ALA A 21 -11.32 8.18 -1.56
CA ALA A 21 -12.67 8.55 -1.98
C ALA A 21 -12.97 10.03 -1.72
N CYS A 22 -12.53 10.57 -0.58
CA CYS A 22 -12.64 11.99 -0.29
C CYS A 22 -11.92 12.82 -1.35
N GLU A 23 -10.65 12.51 -1.65
CA GLU A 23 -9.87 13.26 -2.65
C GLU A 23 -10.50 13.18 -4.05
N VAL A 24 -11.02 12.02 -4.45
CA VAL A 24 -11.74 11.87 -5.72
C VAL A 24 -13.03 12.71 -5.76
N LEU A 25 -13.80 12.75 -4.67
CA LEU A 25 -14.98 13.62 -4.57
C LEU A 25 -14.61 15.11 -4.66
N LEU A 26 -13.55 15.53 -3.96
CA LEU A 26 -13.08 16.92 -4.04
C LEU A 26 -12.59 17.25 -5.47
N ALA A 27 -11.87 16.33 -6.11
CA ALA A 27 -11.35 16.50 -7.47
C ALA A 27 -12.43 16.48 -8.55
N ASP A 28 -13.60 15.91 -8.27
CA ASP A 28 -14.72 15.91 -9.21
C ASP A 28 -15.19 17.33 -9.58
N ARG A 29 -14.96 18.32 -8.70
CA ARG A 29 -15.18 19.74 -9.01
C ARG A 29 -14.29 20.28 -10.13
N LEU A 30 -13.17 19.61 -10.39
CA LEU A 30 -12.24 19.95 -11.49
C LEU A 30 -12.48 19.09 -12.73
N PHE A 31 -12.75 17.80 -12.53
CA PHE A 31 -12.79 16.83 -13.63
C PHE A 31 -14.20 16.51 -14.14
N HIS A 32 -15.23 16.67 -13.32
CA HIS A 32 -16.62 16.26 -13.61
C HIS A 32 -16.68 14.83 -14.16
N ASP A 33 -15.94 13.94 -13.50
CA ASP A 33 -15.74 12.56 -13.92
C ASP A 33 -16.80 11.63 -13.32
N LEU A 34 -17.34 11.98 -12.15
CA LEU A 34 -18.27 11.12 -11.43
C LEU A 34 -19.69 11.26 -11.96
N THR A 35 -20.35 10.12 -12.14
CA THR A 35 -21.81 10.12 -12.24
C THR A 35 -22.45 10.47 -10.89
N PRO A 36 -23.69 10.98 -10.86
CA PRO A 36 -24.39 11.27 -9.61
C PRO A 36 -24.49 10.06 -8.67
N GLU A 37 -24.69 8.86 -9.22
CA GLU A 37 -24.77 7.62 -8.44
C GLU A 37 -23.41 7.23 -7.85
N GLU A 38 -22.33 7.41 -8.59
CA GLU A 38 -20.99 7.15 -8.06
C GLU A 38 -20.61 8.13 -6.96
N SER A 39 -20.90 9.42 -7.15
CA SER A 39 -20.68 10.45 -6.13
C SER A 39 -21.47 10.14 -4.85
N ALA A 40 -22.77 9.82 -4.99
CA ALA A 40 -23.61 9.39 -3.88
C ALA A 40 -23.10 8.09 -3.23
N GLY A 41 -22.62 7.14 -4.02
CA GLY A 41 -22.05 5.88 -3.56
C GLY A 41 -20.80 6.05 -2.69
N LEU A 42 -19.86 6.88 -3.13
CA LEU A 42 -18.66 7.23 -2.35
C LEU A 42 -19.04 7.98 -1.07
N ALA A 43 -19.98 8.94 -1.15
CA ALA A 43 -20.45 9.65 0.04
C ALA A 43 -21.16 8.72 1.05
N ARG A 44 -21.94 7.74 0.58
CA ARG A 44 -22.53 6.70 1.44
C ARG A 44 -21.46 5.88 2.16
N TRP A 45 -20.36 5.52 1.49
CA TRP A 45 -19.24 4.83 2.13
C TRP A 45 -18.61 5.68 3.24
N ILE A 46 -18.32 6.95 2.94
CA ILE A 46 -17.69 7.88 3.91
C ILE A 46 -18.59 8.07 5.14
N ARG A 47 -19.92 8.22 4.96
CA ARG A 47 -20.86 8.29 6.09
C ARG A 47 -20.88 6.99 6.91
N ALA A 48 -20.87 5.84 6.23
CA ALA A 48 -20.92 4.54 6.89
C ALA A 48 -19.68 4.28 7.76
N ASP A 49 -18.50 4.70 7.31
CA ASP A 49 -17.22 4.54 8.04
C ASP A 49 -17.09 5.47 9.26
N GLN A 50 -17.92 6.53 9.33
CA GLN A 50 -17.86 7.52 10.41
C GLN A 50 -18.16 6.86 11.77
N GLN A 51 -17.29 7.12 12.74
CA GLN A 51 -17.44 6.59 14.10
C GLN A 51 -18.46 7.40 14.90
N PRO A 52 -19.03 6.85 16.00
CA PRO A 52 -19.99 7.58 16.84
C PRO A 52 -19.48 8.92 17.38
N SER A 53 -18.15 9.03 17.59
CA SER A 53 -17.48 10.28 17.98
C SER A 53 -17.55 11.39 16.93
N GLY A 54 -17.96 11.06 15.70
CA GLY A 54 -17.89 11.92 14.51
C GLY A 54 -16.54 11.84 13.78
N ALA A 55 -15.55 11.17 14.34
CA ALA A 55 -14.24 11.03 13.72
C ALA A 55 -14.19 9.88 12.70
N TRP A 56 -13.17 9.91 11.85
CA TRP A 56 -12.74 8.76 11.07
C TRP A 56 -11.42 8.24 11.62
N HIS A 57 -11.29 6.91 11.65
CA HIS A 57 -10.17 6.24 12.31
C HIS A 57 -9.30 5.55 11.29
N LEU A 58 -7.99 5.48 11.57
CA LEU A 58 -7.15 4.50 10.91
C LEU A 58 -7.48 3.09 11.46
N PRO A 59 -7.35 2.03 10.65
CA PRO A 59 -7.53 0.66 11.09
C PRO A 59 -6.67 0.33 12.33
N GLY A 60 -7.31 -0.23 13.37
CA GLY A 60 -6.65 -0.55 14.64
C GLY A 60 -6.27 0.67 15.51
N GLY A 61 -6.64 1.88 15.11
CA GLY A 61 -6.29 3.13 15.79
C GLY A 61 -7.50 3.93 16.28
N GLY A 62 -7.18 5.06 16.93
CA GLY A 62 -8.16 6.06 17.33
C GLY A 62 -8.46 7.09 16.22
N PRO A 63 -9.14 8.20 16.59
CA PRO A 63 -9.40 9.31 15.68
C PRO A 63 -8.16 9.79 14.92
N ASP A 64 -8.23 9.82 13.58
CA ASP A 64 -7.20 10.42 12.74
C ASP A 64 -7.63 11.82 12.28
N LEU A 65 -6.78 12.81 12.52
CA LEU A 65 -7.05 14.21 12.16
C LEU A 65 -7.24 14.39 10.65
N SER A 66 -6.42 13.76 9.82
CA SER A 66 -6.43 14.01 8.38
C SER A 66 -7.64 13.33 7.73
N LEU A 67 -7.94 12.09 8.12
CA LEU A 67 -9.16 11.40 7.70
C LEU A 67 -10.40 12.15 8.16
N THR A 68 -10.41 12.68 9.38
CA THR A 68 -11.59 13.42 9.88
C THR A 68 -11.81 14.73 9.14
N VAL A 69 -10.74 15.45 8.78
CA VAL A 69 -10.85 16.64 7.92
C VAL A 69 -11.37 16.27 6.53
N PHE A 70 -10.82 15.23 5.90
CA PHE A 70 -11.26 14.78 4.58
C PHE A 70 -12.70 14.27 4.58
N GLY A 71 -13.09 13.46 5.58
CA GLY A 71 -14.45 12.95 5.74
C GLY A 71 -15.45 14.07 5.92
N TRP A 72 -15.17 15.04 6.80
CA TRP A 72 -16.01 16.24 6.95
C TRP A 72 -16.16 16.99 5.63
N TRP A 73 -15.04 17.27 4.95
CA TRP A 73 -15.05 18.13 3.77
C TRP A 73 -15.72 17.47 2.56
N ALA A 74 -15.45 16.18 2.33
CA ALA A 74 -16.07 15.43 1.25
C ALA A 74 -17.58 15.30 1.43
N LEU A 75 -18.07 15.17 2.67
CA LEU A 75 -19.52 15.12 2.93
C LEU A 75 -20.20 16.48 2.73
N VAL A 76 -19.54 17.58 3.13
CA VAL A 76 -20.03 18.93 2.81
C VAL A 76 -20.07 19.15 1.29
N GLU A 77 -19.03 18.74 0.57
CA GLU A 77 -19.04 18.77 -0.91
C GLU A 77 -20.14 17.92 -1.52
N ALA A 78 -20.48 16.79 -0.89
CA ALA A 78 -21.57 15.91 -1.31
C ALA A 78 -22.96 16.43 -0.91
N GLY A 79 -23.05 17.60 -0.26
CA GLY A 79 -24.30 18.29 0.05
C GLY A 79 -24.78 18.17 1.49
N ASP A 80 -24.02 17.57 2.41
CA ASP A 80 -24.38 17.52 3.82
C ASP A 80 -24.25 18.92 4.45
N ASP A 81 -25.24 19.31 5.28
CA ASP A 81 -25.21 20.59 5.99
C ASP A 81 -24.07 20.61 7.03
N PRO A 82 -23.11 21.56 6.96
CA PRO A 82 -22.04 21.71 7.96
C PRO A 82 -22.51 21.83 9.42
N SER A 83 -23.78 22.19 9.65
CA SER A 83 -24.43 22.27 10.96
C SER A 83 -25.09 20.97 11.42
N ALA A 84 -25.15 19.95 10.56
CA ALA A 84 -25.68 18.63 10.92
C ALA A 84 -24.86 18.00 12.06
N GLU A 85 -25.53 17.29 12.97
CA GLU A 85 -24.94 16.80 14.22
C GLU A 85 -23.65 15.98 13.98
N HIS A 86 -23.66 15.09 13.00
CA HIS A 86 -22.50 14.23 12.71
C HIS A 86 -21.28 15.03 12.20
N LEU A 87 -21.48 16.13 11.46
CA LEU A 87 -20.41 17.03 11.01
C LEU A 87 -19.96 18.00 12.10
N VAL A 88 -20.86 18.41 13.00
CA VAL A 88 -20.48 19.18 14.20
C VAL A 88 -19.58 18.36 15.12
N ARG A 89 -19.91 17.07 15.33
CA ARG A 89 -19.06 16.14 16.10
C ARG A 89 -17.69 15.97 15.44
N ALA A 90 -17.64 15.76 14.12
CA ALA A 90 -16.38 15.68 13.37
C ALA A 90 -15.53 16.96 13.52
N ARG A 91 -16.12 18.15 13.34
CA ARG A 91 -15.42 19.43 13.52
C ARG A 91 -14.86 19.60 14.93
N ARG A 92 -15.63 19.20 15.96
CA ARG A 92 -15.16 19.23 17.35
C ARG A 92 -13.91 18.36 17.53
N VAL A 93 -13.91 17.14 17.01
CA VAL A 93 -12.73 16.26 17.08
C VAL A 93 -11.54 16.88 16.34
N VAL A 94 -11.76 17.49 15.16
CA VAL A 94 -10.69 18.21 14.45
C VAL A 94 -10.06 19.31 15.31
N HIS A 95 -10.88 20.09 16.02
CA HIS A 95 -10.39 21.13 16.93
C HIS A 95 -9.66 20.55 18.14
N GLU A 96 -10.18 19.47 18.75
CA GLU A 96 -9.53 18.75 19.86
C GLU A 96 -8.15 18.18 19.44
N LEU A 97 -8.01 17.74 18.19
CA LEU A 97 -6.76 17.29 17.60
C LEU A 97 -5.87 18.45 17.09
N GLY A 98 -6.23 19.70 17.36
CA GLY A 98 -5.42 20.89 17.12
C GLY A 98 -5.59 21.54 15.74
N GLY A 99 -6.74 21.31 15.09
CA GLY A 99 -7.18 22.01 13.88
C GLY A 99 -6.61 21.44 12.58
N ALA A 100 -7.30 21.71 11.47
CA ALA A 100 -6.95 21.20 10.14
C ALA A 100 -5.56 21.65 9.66
N GLN A 101 -5.03 22.78 10.17
CA GLN A 101 -3.65 23.17 9.87
C GLN A 101 -2.59 22.17 10.37
N ARG A 102 -2.93 21.33 11.36
CA ARG A 102 -2.07 20.24 11.83
C ARG A 102 -2.28 18.95 11.05
N ALA A 103 -3.12 18.88 10.03
CA ALA A 103 -3.28 17.67 9.24
C ALA A 103 -2.02 17.37 8.37
N ASN A 104 -2.01 16.21 7.72
CA ASN A 104 -0.92 15.78 6.85
C ASN A 104 -0.76 16.69 5.60
N ALA A 105 0.28 16.43 4.80
CA ALA A 105 0.63 17.23 3.63
C ALA A 105 -0.45 17.26 2.53
N ALA A 106 -1.26 16.20 2.38
CA ALA A 106 -2.34 16.18 1.40
C ALA A 106 -3.50 17.07 1.82
N VAL A 107 -3.98 16.97 3.07
CA VAL A 107 -5.03 17.88 3.57
C VAL A 107 -4.59 19.33 3.43
N ARG A 108 -3.35 19.65 3.83
CA ARG A 108 -2.81 21.02 3.70
C ARG A 108 -2.73 21.48 2.25
N MET A 109 -2.41 20.60 1.30
CA MET A 109 -2.45 20.92 -0.12
C MET A 109 -3.87 21.20 -0.60
N TRP A 110 -4.86 20.39 -0.22
CA TRP A 110 -6.26 20.66 -0.54
C TRP A 110 -6.75 21.98 0.06
N LEU A 111 -6.43 22.26 1.33
CA LEU A 111 -6.71 23.55 1.96
C LEU A 111 -6.05 24.72 1.22
N ALA A 112 -4.82 24.55 0.72
CA ALA A 112 -4.13 25.58 -0.06
C ALA A 112 -4.76 25.79 -1.45
N MET A 113 -5.20 24.72 -2.11
CA MET A 113 -5.92 24.79 -3.38
C MET A 113 -7.31 25.42 -3.22
N ALA A 114 -7.97 25.23 -2.09
CA ALA A 114 -9.24 25.90 -1.76
C ALA A 114 -9.05 27.35 -1.27
N ASP A 115 -7.82 27.88 -1.29
CA ASP A 115 -7.47 29.22 -0.79
C ASP A 115 -7.84 29.43 0.68
N ALA A 116 -7.94 28.35 1.47
CA ALA A 116 -8.22 28.40 2.91
C ALA A 116 -6.96 28.68 3.74
N ILE A 117 -5.80 28.24 3.25
CA ILE A 117 -4.48 28.51 3.83
C ILE A 117 -3.49 28.90 2.72
N PRO A 118 -2.39 29.63 3.03
CA PRO A 118 -1.37 29.91 2.03
C PRO A 118 -0.50 28.68 1.70
N TRP A 119 -0.04 28.56 0.44
CA TRP A 119 0.89 27.52 -0.01
C TRP A 119 2.22 27.44 0.77
N SER A 120 2.57 28.46 1.57
CA SER A 120 3.74 28.44 2.44
C SER A 120 3.60 27.51 3.66
N TRP A 121 2.39 27.02 3.93
CA TRP A 121 2.05 26.06 4.99
C TRP A 121 2.19 24.59 4.54
N VAL A 122 2.55 24.40 3.27
CA VAL A 122 2.67 23.13 2.58
C VAL A 122 4.16 22.82 2.40
N PRO A 123 4.69 21.72 3.00
CA PRO A 123 6.09 21.34 2.86
C PRO A 123 6.43 20.96 1.41
N THR A 124 7.40 21.63 0.79
CA THR A 124 7.75 21.44 -0.62
C THR A 124 9.24 21.23 -0.79
N PHE A 125 9.63 20.20 -1.53
CA PHE A 125 11.03 19.94 -1.88
C PHE A 125 11.53 20.92 -2.97
N PRO A 126 12.84 21.24 -3.01
CA PRO A 126 13.41 22.01 -4.11
C PRO A 126 13.36 21.20 -5.42
N ALA A 127 13.02 21.86 -6.53
CA ALA A 127 12.95 21.22 -7.85
C ALA A 127 14.35 20.75 -8.31
N GLU A 128 15.38 21.45 -7.86
CA GLU A 128 16.78 21.22 -8.14
C GLU A 128 17.23 19.80 -7.79
N LEU A 129 16.53 19.10 -6.89
CA LEU A 129 16.80 17.69 -6.58
C LEU A 129 16.64 16.77 -7.79
N TRP A 130 15.76 17.08 -8.76
CA TRP A 130 15.57 16.28 -9.98
C TRP A 130 16.75 16.35 -10.95
N LEU A 131 17.69 17.27 -10.74
CA LEU A 131 18.94 17.33 -11.50
C LEU A 131 20.02 16.37 -10.94
N LEU A 132 19.82 15.84 -9.73
CA LEU A 132 20.78 14.95 -9.10
C LEU A 132 20.80 13.56 -9.75
N PRO A 133 21.98 12.95 -9.93
CA PRO A 133 22.07 11.58 -10.42
C PRO A 133 21.53 10.57 -9.40
N ALA A 134 21.11 9.38 -9.85
CA ALA A 134 20.47 8.37 -9.01
C ALA A 134 21.32 7.90 -7.81
N TRP A 135 22.66 7.99 -7.92
CA TRP A 135 23.59 7.64 -6.84
C TRP A 135 23.72 8.72 -5.76
N ALA A 136 23.17 9.93 -5.93
CA ALA A 136 23.24 11.01 -4.95
C ALA A 136 22.22 10.79 -3.81
N ILE A 137 22.64 11.05 -2.57
CA ILE A 137 21.88 10.71 -1.35
C ILE A 137 20.51 11.42 -1.30
N LEU A 138 20.45 12.65 -1.82
CA LEU A 138 19.22 13.46 -1.90
C LEU A 138 18.51 13.33 -3.26
N SER A 139 18.88 12.37 -4.11
CA SER A 139 18.20 12.17 -5.39
C SER A 139 16.77 11.67 -5.18
N PRO A 140 15.77 12.22 -5.89
CA PRO A 140 14.42 11.68 -5.89
C PRO A 140 14.39 10.20 -6.26
N SER A 141 15.30 9.71 -7.12
CA SER A 141 15.44 8.28 -7.49
C SER A 141 15.69 7.35 -6.30
N ARG A 142 16.04 7.87 -5.12
CA ARG A 142 16.18 7.07 -3.90
C ARG A 142 14.90 6.91 -3.11
N VAL A 143 13.92 7.77 -3.33
CA VAL A 143 12.61 7.73 -2.68
C VAL A 143 11.80 6.55 -3.22
N ALA A 144 10.93 5.96 -2.42
CA ALA A 144 10.02 4.91 -2.87
C ALA A 144 9.20 5.35 -4.11
N PRO A 145 8.87 4.45 -5.05
CA PRO A 145 8.16 4.80 -6.29
C PRO A 145 6.90 5.64 -6.11
N TRP A 146 6.00 5.27 -5.18
CA TRP A 146 4.81 6.10 -4.92
C TRP A 146 5.20 7.47 -4.37
N GLY A 147 6.22 7.54 -3.50
CA GLY A 147 6.66 8.78 -2.87
C GLY A 147 7.16 9.76 -3.91
N ARG A 148 7.89 9.26 -4.92
CA ARG A 148 8.23 10.02 -6.14
C ARG A 148 6.98 10.45 -6.92
N GLY A 149 6.02 9.53 -7.08
CA GLY A 149 4.73 9.77 -7.72
C GLY A 149 3.88 10.84 -7.04
N VAL A 150 3.98 11.00 -5.72
CA VAL A 150 3.27 12.06 -4.98
C VAL A 150 4.07 13.35 -4.97
N MET A 151 5.37 13.32 -4.67
CA MET A 151 6.14 14.55 -4.52
C MET A 151 6.27 15.36 -5.82
N THR A 152 6.32 14.67 -6.97
CA THR A 152 6.53 15.31 -8.27
C THR A 152 5.34 16.19 -8.67
N PRO A 153 4.10 15.68 -8.77
CA PRO A 153 2.95 16.53 -9.03
C PRO A 153 2.75 17.58 -7.94
N TYR A 154 2.99 17.23 -6.67
CA TYR A 154 2.90 18.18 -5.56
C TYR A 154 3.82 19.40 -5.73
N LEU A 155 5.06 19.17 -6.16
CA LEU A 155 6.00 20.23 -6.50
C LEU A 155 5.44 21.13 -7.62
N LEU A 156 4.86 20.56 -8.68
CA LEU A 156 4.29 21.33 -9.78
C LEU A 156 3.08 22.17 -9.33
N LEU A 157 2.16 21.57 -8.58
CA LEU A 157 0.97 22.23 -8.01
C LEU A 157 1.36 23.41 -7.10
N SER A 158 2.41 23.26 -6.31
CA SER A 158 2.88 24.32 -5.41
C SER A 158 3.63 25.46 -6.12
N ARG A 159 4.24 25.19 -7.29
CA ARG A 159 5.02 26.18 -8.04
C ARG A 159 4.16 27.07 -8.92
N ALA A 160 3.07 26.52 -9.44
CA ALA A 160 2.01 27.26 -10.10
C ALA A 160 0.74 27.08 -9.25
N PRO A 161 0.55 27.93 -8.21
CA PRO A 161 -0.35 27.68 -7.08
C PRO A 161 -1.77 27.41 -7.58
N ALA A 162 -2.10 26.12 -7.64
CA ALA A 162 -3.38 25.65 -8.14
C ALA A 162 -4.51 26.18 -7.26
N ARG A 163 -5.66 26.45 -7.88
CA ARG A 163 -6.89 26.87 -7.19
C ARG A 163 -8.05 26.02 -7.66
N VAL A 164 -8.85 25.52 -6.72
CA VAL A 164 -10.07 24.75 -6.96
C VAL A 164 -11.18 25.38 -6.13
N HIS A 165 -12.34 25.61 -6.75
CA HIS A 165 -13.49 26.17 -6.05
C HIS A 165 -14.21 25.05 -5.27
N LEU A 166 -13.99 25.02 -3.96
CA LEU A 166 -14.58 24.09 -2.99
C LEU A 166 -15.33 24.88 -1.91
N SER A 167 -16.22 24.22 -1.18
CA SER A 167 -16.85 24.73 0.04
C SER A 167 -15.79 25.09 1.06
N ASP A 168 -16.06 26.16 1.82
CA ASP A 168 -15.08 26.75 2.73
C ASP A 168 -14.76 25.84 3.94
N PRO A 169 -13.52 25.31 4.05
CA PRO A 169 -13.11 24.46 5.16
C PRO A 169 -12.58 25.25 6.35
N ARG A 170 -12.57 26.60 6.33
CA ARG A 170 -11.97 27.43 7.40
C ARG A 170 -12.55 27.19 8.78
N ALA A 171 -13.79 26.71 8.87
CA ALA A 171 -14.40 26.29 10.13
C ALA A 171 -13.63 25.16 10.84
N LEU A 172 -12.78 24.41 10.12
CA LEU A 172 -11.91 23.36 10.67
C LEU A 172 -10.56 23.88 11.17
N LEU A 173 -10.21 25.13 10.90
CA LEU A 173 -8.98 25.75 11.39
C LEU A 173 -9.14 26.22 12.84
N LEU A 174 -8.06 26.17 13.60
CA LEU A 174 -7.98 26.87 14.88
C LEU A 174 -7.45 28.29 14.67
N THR A 175 -8.14 29.26 15.28
CA THR A 175 -7.76 30.67 15.30
C THR A 175 -7.35 31.07 16.71
N ARG A 176 -6.48 32.08 16.79
CA ARG A 176 -6.16 32.79 18.03
C ARG A 176 -7.33 33.72 18.41
N PRO A 177 -7.33 34.27 19.64
CA PRO A 177 -8.35 35.22 20.08
C PRO A 177 -8.47 36.49 19.23
N ASP A 178 -7.40 36.86 18.53
CA ASP A 178 -7.37 37.99 17.58
C ASP A 178 -8.01 37.65 16.21
N GLY A 179 -8.50 36.42 16.03
CA GLY A 179 -9.12 35.93 14.79
C GLY A 179 -8.13 35.35 13.79
N GLU A 180 -6.82 35.45 14.02
CA GLU A 180 -5.80 34.96 13.09
C GLU A 180 -5.61 33.44 13.20
N PRO A 181 -5.49 32.71 12.08
CA PRO A 181 -5.18 31.28 12.10
C PRO A 181 -3.88 30.95 12.85
N ILE A 182 -3.90 29.91 13.69
CA ILE A 182 -2.68 29.41 14.33
C ILE A 182 -1.78 28.78 13.26
N LEU A 183 -0.54 29.22 13.15
CA LEU A 183 0.42 28.70 12.18
C LEU A 183 0.70 27.20 12.40
N PRO A 184 0.82 26.41 11.33
CA PRO A 184 1.15 25.01 11.45
C PRO A 184 2.64 24.84 11.79
N ARG A 185 2.93 23.80 12.56
CA ARG A 185 4.29 23.30 12.73
C ARG A 185 4.62 22.34 11.58
N LEU A 186 5.57 22.72 10.73
CA LEU A 186 5.99 21.93 9.56
C LEU A 186 7.09 20.91 9.91
N THR A 187 7.63 20.98 11.11
CA THR A 187 8.64 20.08 11.65
C THR A 187 8.12 19.29 12.84
N GLN A 188 8.78 18.17 13.16
CA GLN A 188 8.48 17.41 14.37
C GLN A 188 8.91 18.19 15.64
N PRO A 189 8.22 18.02 16.78
CA PRO A 189 8.64 18.53 18.10
C PRO A 189 10.10 18.16 18.47
N GLY A 190 10.83 19.08 19.11
CA GLY A 190 12.19 18.86 19.61
C GLY A 190 13.24 19.82 19.02
N LEU A 191 14.40 19.93 19.68
CA LEU A 191 15.45 20.93 19.39
C LEU A 191 15.83 21.02 17.91
N ALA A 192 16.06 19.88 17.25
CA ALA A 192 16.40 19.85 15.82
C ALA A 192 15.24 20.33 14.94
N GLY A 193 14.01 19.98 15.29
CA GLY A 193 12.81 20.44 14.59
C GLY A 193 12.50 21.91 14.83
N ASP A 194 12.76 22.44 16.04
CA ASP A 194 12.62 23.86 16.38
C ASP A 194 13.65 24.72 15.63
N LEU A 195 14.90 24.25 15.57
CA LEU A 195 15.97 24.89 14.79
C LEU A 195 15.63 24.87 13.29
N LEU A 196 15.15 23.74 12.76
CA LEU A 196 14.77 23.64 11.35
C LEU A 196 13.53 24.49 11.03
N GLN A 197 12.55 24.57 11.93
CA GLN A 197 11.37 25.43 11.74
C GLN A 197 11.77 26.92 11.67
N SER A 198 12.75 27.30 12.47
CA SER A 198 13.33 28.66 12.49
C SER A 198 14.17 28.91 11.22
N PHE A 199 14.92 27.90 10.76
CA PHE A 199 15.70 27.96 9.52
C PHE A 199 14.83 27.98 8.25
N ASP A 200 13.71 27.24 8.22
CA ASP A 200 12.75 27.25 7.10
C ASP A 200 12.15 28.65 6.89
N GLN A 201 11.91 29.40 7.97
CA GLN A 201 11.52 30.81 7.87
C GLN A 201 12.60 31.67 7.18
N ALA A 202 13.89 31.36 7.38
CA ALA A 202 14.99 32.03 6.68
C ALA A 202 15.16 31.57 5.22
N VAL A 203 14.96 30.28 4.90
CA VAL A 203 15.00 29.76 3.51
C VAL A 203 13.83 30.26 2.68
N LYS A 204 12.66 30.53 3.29
CA LYS A 204 11.54 31.20 2.63
C LYS A 204 11.90 32.61 2.11
N VAL A 205 12.95 33.24 2.65
CA VAL A 205 13.53 34.49 2.13
C VAL A 205 14.42 34.21 0.91
N ILE A 206 15.20 33.14 0.92
CA ILE A 206 16.06 32.70 -0.21
C ILE A 206 15.20 32.29 -1.42
N ARG A 207 14.01 31.72 -1.21
CA ARG A 207 13.03 31.39 -2.27
C ARG A 207 12.50 32.61 -3.04
N LYS A 208 12.76 33.84 -2.56
CA LYS A 208 12.44 35.09 -3.26
C LYS A 208 13.55 35.54 -4.22
N LEU A 209 14.71 34.85 -4.25
CA LEU A 209 15.79 35.15 -5.21
C LEU A 209 15.39 34.71 -6.63
N PRO A 210 15.82 35.45 -7.67
CA PRO A 210 15.38 35.22 -9.03
C PRO A 210 15.75 33.83 -9.56
N ARG A 211 14.78 33.26 -10.28
CA ARG A 211 14.77 31.93 -10.87
C ARG A 211 15.73 31.88 -12.05
N GLY A 212 16.98 31.51 -11.78
CA GLY A 212 18.01 31.33 -12.79
C GLY A 212 17.79 30.09 -13.68
N PRO A 213 18.67 29.87 -14.67
CA PRO A 213 18.56 28.77 -15.64
C PRO A 213 18.50 27.38 -15.00
N VAL A 214 19.10 27.21 -13.81
CA VAL A 214 19.08 25.95 -13.04
C VAL A 214 17.66 25.56 -12.65
N LEU A 215 16.88 26.50 -12.11
CA LEU A 215 15.51 26.20 -11.71
C LEU A 215 14.62 25.92 -12.91
N THR A 216 14.81 26.63 -14.02
CA THR A 216 14.10 26.34 -15.29
C THR A 216 14.42 24.93 -15.79
N ALA A 217 15.70 24.54 -15.79
CA ALA A 217 16.13 23.20 -16.18
C ALA A 217 15.57 22.12 -15.24
N ALA A 218 15.55 22.40 -13.94
CA ALA A 218 14.99 21.50 -12.93
C ALA A 218 13.49 21.30 -13.13
N LEU A 219 12.71 22.39 -13.29
CA LEU A 219 11.27 22.29 -13.56
C LEU A 219 10.97 21.56 -14.88
N ALA A 220 11.76 21.80 -15.93
CA ALA A 220 11.63 21.04 -17.18
C ALA A 220 11.92 19.55 -16.98
N ARG A 221 12.86 19.17 -16.09
CA ARG A 221 13.10 17.77 -15.73
C ARG A 221 11.95 17.16 -14.93
N VAL A 222 11.37 17.91 -13.99
CA VAL A 222 10.19 17.49 -13.21
C VAL A 222 8.98 17.27 -14.13
N GLN A 223 8.73 18.20 -15.05
CA GLN A 223 7.64 18.08 -16.04
C GLN A 223 7.84 16.88 -16.96
N ARG A 224 9.05 16.68 -17.50
CA ARG A 224 9.36 15.49 -18.31
C ARG A 224 9.14 14.21 -17.52
N TRP A 225 9.65 14.14 -16.28
CA TRP A 225 9.43 12.99 -15.43
C TRP A 225 7.93 12.69 -15.25
N LEU A 226 7.11 13.72 -14.97
CA LEU A 226 5.66 13.54 -14.82
C LEU A 226 5.05 12.91 -16.07
N VAL A 227 5.36 13.44 -17.27
CA VAL A 227 4.82 12.91 -18.52
C VAL A 227 5.31 11.50 -18.79
N ASP A 228 6.60 11.26 -18.61
CA ASP A 228 7.21 9.96 -18.89
C ASP A 228 6.77 8.89 -17.87
N ALA A 229 6.34 9.27 -16.67
CA ALA A 229 5.95 8.37 -15.57
C ALA A 229 4.57 7.72 -15.73
N GLN A 230 3.76 8.14 -16.69
CA GLN A 230 2.48 7.48 -16.98
C GLN A 230 2.77 6.07 -17.50
N GLN A 231 2.12 5.06 -16.93
CA GLN A 231 2.38 3.66 -17.25
C GLN A 231 1.29 3.11 -18.17
N ARG A 232 1.51 1.93 -18.75
CA ARG A 232 0.59 1.33 -19.75
C ARG A 232 -0.85 1.19 -19.29
N HIS A 233 -1.08 1.06 -17.98
CA HIS A 233 -2.42 1.06 -17.40
C HIS A 233 -3.10 2.44 -17.36
N GLY A 234 -2.51 3.51 -17.89
CA GLY A 234 -3.05 4.87 -17.92
C GLY A 234 -2.82 5.69 -16.64
N GLY A 235 -2.56 5.08 -15.49
CA GLY A 235 -2.22 5.77 -14.25
C GLY A 235 -0.73 6.07 -14.04
N TRP A 236 -0.43 6.62 -12.87
CA TRP A 236 0.90 6.77 -12.27
C TRP A 236 0.94 5.96 -10.98
N PHE A 237 1.60 4.81 -10.97
CA PHE A 237 1.81 3.91 -9.83
C PHE A 237 0.54 3.37 -9.12
N SER A 238 -0.34 4.24 -8.63
CA SER A 238 -1.60 3.89 -7.95
C SER A 238 -2.62 5.05 -8.10
N ALA A 239 -3.79 4.95 -7.45
CA ALA A 239 -4.86 5.96 -7.53
C ALA A 239 -4.42 7.36 -7.09
N GLN A 240 -3.72 7.49 -5.95
CA GLN A 240 -3.35 8.81 -5.44
C GLN A 240 -2.35 9.54 -6.33
N PRO A 241 -1.19 8.95 -6.71
CA PRO A 241 -0.26 9.64 -7.60
C PRO A 241 -0.88 9.91 -8.98
N THR A 242 -1.80 9.06 -9.45
CA THR A 242 -2.58 9.34 -10.67
C THR A 242 -3.41 10.61 -10.52
N LEU A 243 -4.21 10.72 -9.46
CA LEU A 243 -5.05 11.89 -9.22
C LEU A 243 -4.24 13.19 -9.17
N LEU A 244 -3.14 13.19 -8.42
CA LEU A 244 -2.25 14.35 -8.33
C LEU A 244 -1.59 14.68 -9.66
N SER A 245 -1.20 13.67 -10.44
CA SER A 245 -0.60 13.86 -11.76
C SER A 245 -1.59 14.45 -12.75
N LEU A 246 -2.86 14.03 -12.73
CA LEU A 246 -3.92 14.65 -13.51
C LEU A 246 -4.08 16.14 -13.16
N MET A 247 -4.13 16.48 -11.87
CA MET A 247 -4.22 17.87 -11.42
C MET A 247 -3.00 18.69 -11.85
N ALA A 248 -1.79 18.12 -11.74
CA ALA A 248 -0.57 18.77 -12.20
C ALA A 248 -0.57 19.00 -13.72
N LEU A 249 -1.04 18.04 -14.52
CA LEU A 249 -1.21 18.21 -15.96
C LEU A 249 -2.17 19.36 -16.29
N ARG A 250 -3.27 19.52 -15.52
CA ARG A 250 -4.18 20.67 -15.68
C ARG A 250 -3.49 22.00 -15.40
N VAL A 251 -2.67 22.07 -14.36
CA VAL A 251 -1.85 23.25 -14.05
C VAL A 251 -0.82 23.55 -15.15
N LEU A 252 -0.30 22.51 -15.81
CA LEU A 252 0.59 22.63 -16.97
C LEU A 252 -0.14 23.00 -18.28
N GLY A 253 -1.47 23.17 -18.25
CA GLY A 253 -2.26 23.58 -19.41
C GLY A 253 -2.81 22.44 -20.26
N ALA A 254 -2.77 21.18 -19.79
CA ALA A 254 -3.45 20.08 -20.48
C ALA A 254 -4.96 20.32 -20.53
N SER A 255 -5.56 20.07 -21.70
CA SER A 255 -7.01 20.10 -21.89
C SER A 255 -7.65 18.81 -21.36
N PHE A 256 -8.98 18.79 -21.24
CA PHE A 256 -9.71 17.58 -20.85
C PHE A 256 -9.62 16.47 -21.91
N ASP A 257 -9.42 16.82 -23.18
CA ASP A 257 -9.30 15.86 -24.29
C ASP A 257 -7.88 15.25 -24.42
N ASP A 258 -6.91 15.78 -23.68
CA ASP A 258 -5.54 15.26 -23.64
C ASP A 258 -5.58 13.75 -23.32
N PRO A 259 -4.99 12.88 -24.18
CA PRO A 259 -5.01 11.44 -23.97
C PRO A 259 -4.54 11.03 -22.58
N ARG A 260 -3.56 11.74 -22.03
CA ARG A 260 -3.00 11.45 -20.71
C ARG A 260 -4.02 11.70 -19.60
N ILE A 261 -4.85 12.73 -19.74
CA ILE A 261 -5.95 13.02 -18.82
C ILE A 261 -7.02 11.93 -18.93
N ARG A 262 -7.46 11.60 -20.15
CA ARG A 262 -8.50 10.59 -20.38
C ARG A 262 -8.09 9.22 -19.85
N GLU A 263 -6.88 8.78 -20.15
CA GLU A 263 -6.36 7.48 -19.71
C GLU A 263 -6.17 7.39 -18.20
N GLY A 264 -5.75 8.48 -17.54
CA GLY A 264 -5.63 8.53 -16.09
C GLY A 264 -6.99 8.54 -15.38
N LEU A 265 -7.99 9.23 -15.93
CA LEU A 265 -9.37 9.15 -15.43
C LEU A 265 -9.95 7.74 -15.63
N ASP A 266 -9.72 7.12 -16.80
CA ASP A 266 -10.11 5.73 -17.05
C ASP A 266 -9.47 4.76 -16.05
N TYR A 267 -8.22 4.99 -15.67
CA TYR A 267 -7.58 4.23 -14.60
C TYR A 267 -8.29 4.40 -13.25
N LEU A 268 -8.61 5.64 -12.84
CA LEU A 268 -9.33 5.89 -11.59
C LEU A 268 -10.72 5.24 -11.56
N ARG A 269 -11.43 5.25 -12.69
CA ARG A 269 -12.72 4.55 -12.87
C ARG A 269 -12.56 3.04 -12.70
N ARG A 270 -11.54 2.43 -13.32
CA ARG A 270 -11.25 0.99 -13.15
C ARG A 270 -10.76 0.62 -11.75
N ALA A 271 -10.16 1.56 -11.03
CA ALA A 271 -9.77 1.38 -9.62
C ALA A 271 -10.96 1.49 -8.65
N ARG A 272 -12.13 1.90 -9.12
CA ARG A 272 -13.33 1.98 -8.30
C ARG A 272 -14.08 0.65 -8.27
N GLY A 273 -14.53 0.26 -7.08
CA GLY A 273 -15.23 -1.00 -6.92
C GLY A 273 -16.10 -1.06 -5.67
N ARG A 274 -16.88 -2.13 -5.58
CA ARG A 274 -17.71 -2.48 -4.43
C ARG A 274 -16.84 -3.03 -3.30
N THR A 275 -17.15 -2.66 -2.07
CA THR A 275 -16.55 -3.20 -0.85
C THR A 275 -17.63 -3.49 0.19
N ARG A 276 -17.40 -4.50 1.03
CA ARG A 276 -18.15 -4.73 2.27
C ARG A 276 -17.27 -4.23 3.40
N PHE A 277 -17.82 -3.36 4.23
CA PHE A 277 -17.13 -2.86 5.40
C PHE A 277 -18.00 -3.06 6.63
N ALA A 278 -17.38 -3.53 7.72
CA ALA A 278 -18.06 -3.81 8.98
C ALA A 278 -17.90 -2.67 10.02
N GLY A 279 -17.13 -1.63 9.71
CA GLY A 279 -16.86 -0.54 10.64
C GLY A 279 -17.82 0.64 10.49
N GLY A 280 -18.11 1.28 11.62
CA GLY A 280 -18.99 2.45 11.73
C GLY A 280 -20.44 2.11 12.12
N THR A 281 -21.35 3.07 11.97
CA THR A 281 -22.68 3.04 12.61
C THR A 281 -23.75 2.25 11.84
N ILE A 282 -23.50 1.85 10.58
CA ILE A 282 -24.56 1.41 9.65
C ILE A 282 -24.52 -0.10 9.33
N GLY A 283 -23.68 -0.89 10.00
CA GLY A 283 -23.60 -2.34 9.77
C GLY A 283 -23.02 -2.73 8.41
N GLN A 284 -22.89 -4.04 8.15
CA GLN A 284 -22.26 -4.56 6.94
C GLN A 284 -23.13 -4.33 5.71
N THR A 285 -22.88 -3.24 4.98
CA THR A 285 -23.51 -2.98 3.69
C THR A 285 -22.47 -2.83 2.58
N VAL A 286 -22.91 -3.07 1.33
CA VAL A 286 -22.04 -2.94 0.16
C VAL A 286 -21.98 -1.47 -0.24
N HIS A 287 -20.78 -0.93 -0.31
CA HIS A 287 -20.53 0.45 -0.71
C HIS A 287 -19.64 0.53 -1.93
N LEU A 288 -19.75 1.62 -2.68
CA LEU A 288 -18.76 1.98 -3.69
C LEU A 288 -17.58 2.65 -2.99
N ALA A 289 -16.36 2.18 -3.24
CA ALA A 289 -15.13 2.75 -2.72
C ALA A 289 -14.14 3.02 -3.86
N GLN A 290 -13.31 4.04 -3.68
CA GLN A 290 -12.15 4.25 -4.52
C GLN A 290 -11.04 3.30 -4.05
N GLY A 291 -10.70 2.30 -4.85
CA GLY A 291 -9.59 1.40 -4.57
C GLY A 291 -8.24 2.10 -4.73
N GLN A 292 -7.24 1.56 -4.04
CA GLN A 292 -5.86 2.04 -4.16
C GLN A 292 -5.29 1.77 -5.54
N VAL A 293 -5.65 0.62 -6.12
CA VAL A 293 -5.29 0.17 -7.47
C VAL A 293 -6.48 -0.53 -8.11
N SER A 294 -6.38 -0.82 -9.41
CA SER A 294 -7.45 -1.51 -10.13
C SER A 294 -7.43 -3.00 -9.89
N GLU A 295 -6.28 -3.65 -10.06
CA GLU A 295 -6.21 -5.10 -10.00
C GLU A 295 -4.88 -5.56 -9.36
N PRO A 296 -4.82 -5.77 -8.03
CA PRO A 296 -3.63 -6.26 -7.35
C PRO A 296 -3.24 -7.65 -7.87
N LEU A 297 -2.15 -7.71 -8.64
CA LEU A 297 -1.75 -8.92 -9.36
C LEU A 297 -1.30 -10.05 -8.43
N ALA A 298 -0.76 -9.72 -7.24
CA ALA A 298 -0.48 -10.72 -6.19
C ALA A 298 -1.75 -11.47 -5.75
N THR A 299 -2.85 -10.72 -5.54
CA THR A 299 -4.14 -11.29 -5.15
C THR A 299 -4.72 -12.14 -6.28
N THR A 300 -4.68 -11.62 -7.51
CA THR A 300 -5.10 -12.37 -8.70
C THR A 300 -4.31 -13.67 -8.85
N ALA A 301 -2.98 -13.65 -8.70
CA ALA A 301 -2.15 -14.85 -8.79
C ALA A 301 -2.52 -15.90 -7.74
N ARG A 302 -2.81 -15.50 -6.49
CA ARG A 302 -3.28 -16.42 -5.46
C ARG A 302 -4.64 -17.04 -5.79
N LEU A 303 -5.56 -16.27 -6.38
CA LEU A 303 -6.84 -16.81 -6.88
C LEU A 303 -6.64 -17.80 -8.03
N VAL A 304 -5.72 -17.51 -8.97
CA VAL A 304 -5.35 -18.45 -10.04
C VAL A 304 -4.78 -19.74 -9.45
N ARG A 305 -3.96 -19.67 -8.40
CA ARG A 305 -3.47 -20.87 -7.70
C ARG A 305 -4.61 -21.72 -7.13
N VAL A 306 -5.62 -21.09 -6.52
CA VAL A 306 -6.82 -21.81 -6.04
C VAL A 306 -7.58 -22.44 -7.21
N ALA A 307 -7.77 -21.73 -8.32
CA ALA A 307 -8.43 -22.25 -9.52
C ALA A 307 -7.69 -23.47 -10.12
N VAL A 308 -6.35 -23.42 -10.15
CA VAL A 308 -5.51 -24.55 -10.57
C VAL A 308 -5.70 -25.77 -9.66
N ALA A 309 -5.68 -25.57 -8.34
CA ALA A 309 -5.90 -26.65 -7.36
C ALA A 309 -7.30 -27.27 -7.48
N ALA A 310 -8.31 -26.44 -7.77
CA ALA A 310 -9.69 -26.88 -7.98
C ALA A 310 -9.93 -27.57 -9.34
N GLY A 311 -8.94 -27.60 -10.25
CA GLY A 311 -9.10 -28.17 -11.59
C GLY A 311 -10.03 -27.36 -12.49
N ASP A 312 -10.08 -26.04 -12.32
CA ASP A 312 -10.89 -25.14 -13.15
C ASP A 312 -10.48 -25.24 -14.63
N ALA A 313 -11.46 -25.34 -15.53
CA ALA A 313 -11.24 -25.46 -16.97
C ALA A 313 -10.47 -24.28 -17.57
N ASP A 314 -10.58 -23.09 -16.97
CA ASP A 314 -9.91 -21.87 -17.42
C ASP A 314 -8.51 -21.69 -16.79
N ALA A 315 -8.07 -22.58 -15.89
CA ALA A 315 -6.84 -22.43 -15.13
C ALA A 315 -5.59 -22.27 -16.02
N GLU A 316 -5.50 -23.00 -17.13
CA GLU A 316 -4.37 -22.87 -18.07
C GLU A 316 -4.35 -21.50 -18.75
N ALA A 317 -5.50 -20.97 -19.15
CA ALA A 317 -5.61 -19.63 -19.72
C ALA A 317 -5.25 -18.53 -18.70
N MET A 318 -5.65 -18.71 -17.44
CA MET A 318 -5.28 -17.80 -16.35
C MET A 318 -3.77 -17.79 -16.08
N LEU A 319 -3.12 -18.97 -16.10
CA LEU A 319 -1.66 -19.08 -15.98
C LEU A 319 -0.93 -18.42 -17.16
N ALA A 320 -1.44 -18.61 -18.38
CA ALA A 320 -0.91 -17.94 -19.56
C ALA A 320 -1.02 -16.41 -19.44
N TRP A 321 -2.17 -15.91 -18.96
CA TRP A 321 -2.37 -14.49 -18.72
C TRP A 321 -1.40 -13.91 -17.69
N LEU A 322 -1.10 -14.64 -16.60
CA LEU A 322 -0.09 -14.22 -15.62
C LEU A 322 1.30 -14.09 -16.25
N LEU A 323 1.70 -15.03 -17.13
CA LEU A 323 2.96 -14.94 -17.86
C LEU A 323 3.00 -13.71 -18.77
N ASP A 324 1.88 -13.32 -19.37
CA ASP A 324 1.78 -12.15 -20.24
C ASP A 324 1.87 -10.81 -19.46
N GLN A 325 1.76 -10.85 -18.13
CA GLN A 325 1.96 -9.68 -17.26
C GLN A 325 3.43 -9.46 -16.85
N GLU A 326 4.36 -10.32 -17.26
CA GLU A 326 5.79 -10.15 -16.93
C GLU A 326 6.34 -8.84 -17.50
N ILE A 327 7.18 -8.15 -16.73
CA ILE A 327 7.86 -6.93 -17.17
C ILE A 327 8.90 -7.30 -18.21
N THR A 328 8.77 -6.74 -19.42
CA THR A 328 9.66 -7.02 -20.56
C THR A 328 10.49 -5.82 -21.00
N ALA A 329 10.21 -4.63 -20.47
CA ALA A 329 10.92 -3.40 -20.76
C ALA A 329 11.74 -2.93 -19.56
N PRO A 330 12.84 -2.18 -19.78
CA PRO A 330 13.59 -1.58 -18.69
C PRO A 330 12.77 -0.58 -17.87
N GLY A 331 12.89 -0.64 -16.54
CA GLY A 331 12.19 0.25 -15.60
C GLY A 331 13.10 1.11 -14.74
N GLU A 332 12.53 2.05 -13.97
CA GLU A 332 13.32 2.92 -13.08
C GLU A 332 14.03 2.14 -11.98
N TRP A 333 13.50 1.00 -11.58
CA TRP A 333 14.10 0.12 -10.58
C TRP A 333 15.52 -0.34 -10.98
N GLN A 334 15.79 -0.48 -12.29
CA GLN A 334 17.11 -0.84 -12.83
C GLN A 334 18.13 0.31 -12.81
N LEU A 335 17.74 1.53 -12.43
CA LEU A 335 18.72 2.62 -12.23
C LEU A 335 19.67 2.34 -11.05
N ARG A 336 19.28 1.43 -10.14
CA ARG A 336 20.02 1.12 -8.91
C ARG A 336 20.55 -0.31 -8.86
N VAL A 337 20.16 -1.15 -9.82
CA VAL A 337 20.52 -2.57 -9.83
C VAL A 337 20.82 -3.03 -11.25
N ASN A 338 21.68 -4.04 -11.38
CA ASN A 338 21.94 -4.69 -12.66
C ASN A 338 21.20 -6.03 -12.71
N ALA A 339 20.11 -6.05 -13.47
CA ALA A 339 19.25 -7.23 -13.66
C ALA A 339 18.56 -7.15 -15.03
N PRO A 340 18.15 -8.28 -15.62
CA PRO A 340 17.31 -8.28 -16.81
C PRO A 340 15.94 -7.68 -16.52
N ALA A 341 15.23 -7.22 -17.55
CA ALA A 341 13.80 -7.01 -17.43
C ALA A 341 13.12 -8.36 -17.15
N GLY A 342 12.27 -8.40 -16.13
CA GLY A 342 11.58 -9.58 -15.66
C GLY A 342 10.86 -9.32 -14.35
N GLY A 343 10.31 -10.38 -13.76
CA GLY A 343 9.44 -10.23 -12.60
C GLY A 343 8.09 -9.61 -12.99
N TRP A 344 7.27 -9.31 -11.99
CA TRP A 344 5.91 -8.83 -12.20
C TRP A 344 5.65 -7.50 -11.50
N PRO A 345 4.83 -6.63 -12.12
CA PRO A 345 4.43 -5.37 -11.53
C PRO A 345 3.37 -5.58 -10.44
N TYR A 346 3.03 -4.54 -9.67
CA TYR A 346 1.97 -4.64 -8.66
C TYR A 346 0.57 -4.90 -9.26
N GLU A 347 0.31 -4.35 -10.44
CA GLU A 347 -0.92 -4.58 -11.20
C GLU A 347 -0.65 -4.63 -12.72
N PRO A 348 -1.54 -5.22 -13.54
CA PRO A 348 -1.38 -5.29 -14.98
C PRO A 348 -1.11 -3.91 -15.61
N GLY A 349 -0.01 -3.80 -16.37
CA GLY A 349 0.37 -2.55 -17.03
C GLY A 349 1.07 -1.52 -16.15
N ALA A 350 1.37 -1.83 -14.87
CA ALA A 350 2.24 -1.04 -14.01
C ALA A 350 3.74 -1.41 -14.19
N ASP A 351 4.20 -1.51 -15.43
CA ASP A 351 5.48 -2.10 -15.87
C ASP A 351 6.76 -1.32 -15.52
N ARG A 352 6.66 -0.10 -14.98
CA ARG A 352 7.83 0.73 -14.63
C ARG A 352 8.57 0.25 -13.38
N TYR A 353 7.89 -0.51 -12.52
CA TYR A 353 8.39 -0.98 -11.22
C TYR A 353 8.09 -2.47 -11.05
N VAL A 354 9.08 -3.22 -10.59
CA VAL A 354 8.83 -4.59 -10.13
C VAL A 354 8.15 -4.55 -8.76
N ASP A 355 7.32 -5.53 -8.43
CA ASP A 355 6.91 -5.81 -7.05
C ASP A 355 7.37 -7.22 -6.67
N THR A 356 8.27 -7.30 -5.69
CA THR A 356 8.81 -8.55 -5.15
C THR A 356 7.71 -9.45 -4.61
N LEU A 357 6.68 -8.92 -3.91
CA LEU A 357 5.60 -9.75 -3.38
C LEU A 357 4.72 -10.32 -4.49
N THR A 358 4.36 -9.49 -5.47
CA THR A 358 3.64 -9.97 -6.65
C THR A 358 4.46 -11.00 -7.43
N THR A 359 5.75 -10.73 -7.64
CA THR A 359 6.66 -11.69 -8.28
C THR A 359 6.65 -13.03 -7.55
N CYS A 360 6.69 -13.03 -6.21
CA CYS A 360 6.62 -14.25 -5.42
C CYS A 360 5.26 -14.96 -5.55
N ALA A 361 4.15 -14.23 -5.51
CA ALA A 361 2.81 -14.77 -5.64
C ALA A 361 2.55 -15.36 -7.03
N VAL A 362 3.06 -14.72 -8.09
CA VAL A 362 2.98 -15.24 -9.46
C VAL A 362 3.83 -16.50 -9.60
N LEU A 363 5.05 -16.53 -9.07
CA LEU A 363 5.87 -17.75 -9.05
C LEU A 363 5.20 -18.90 -8.28
N ASP A 364 4.52 -18.60 -7.16
CA ASP A 364 3.69 -19.57 -6.44
C ASP A 364 2.58 -20.16 -7.32
N ALA A 365 1.85 -19.32 -8.06
CA ALA A 365 0.78 -19.77 -8.95
C ALA A 365 1.31 -20.58 -10.14
N LEU A 366 2.39 -20.11 -10.78
CA LEU A 366 3.02 -20.81 -11.91
C LEU A 366 3.62 -22.16 -11.49
N ALA A 367 4.10 -22.28 -10.25
CA ALA A 367 4.61 -23.54 -9.72
C ALA A 367 3.53 -24.61 -9.54
N ALA A 368 2.26 -24.21 -9.38
CA ALA A 368 1.12 -25.11 -9.28
C ALA A 368 0.69 -25.69 -10.64
N ALA A 369 1.20 -25.16 -11.76
CA ALA A 369 0.86 -25.63 -13.10
C ALA A 369 1.21 -27.14 -13.26
N PRO A 370 0.28 -27.96 -13.80
CA PRO A 370 0.55 -29.38 -14.05
C PRO A 370 1.79 -29.59 -14.91
N LYS A 371 2.58 -30.64 -14.62
CA LYS A 371 3.80 -30.96 -15.38
C LYS A 371 3.53 -31.24 -16.88
N THR A 372 2.29 -31.62 -17.20
CA THR A 372 1.80 -31.83 -18.57
C THR A 372 1.44 -30.54 -19.31
N SER A 373 1.39 -29.39 -18.63
CA SER A 373 0.96 -28.14 -19.27
C SER A 373 1.96 -27.70 -20.36
N PRO A 374 1.49 -27.23 -21.53
CA PRO A 374 2.33 -26.64 -22.57
C PRO A 374 3.09 -25.39 -22.11
N LEU A 375 2.67 -24.75 -21.01
CA LEU A 375 3.30 -23.54 -20.47
C LEU A 375 4.63 -23.81 -19.74
N GLN A 376 4.99 -25.07 -19.46
CA GLN A 376 6.17 -25.42 -18.63
C GLN A 376 7.49 -24.81 -19.12
N THR A 377 7.68 -24.65 -20.43
CA THR A 377 8.88 -24.01 -20.98
C THR A 377 8.89 -22.49 -20.73
N ARG A 378 7.75 -21.82 -20.93
CA ARG A 378 7.59 -20.39 -20.64
C ARG A 378 7.74 -20.10 -19.15
N ILE A 379 7.13 -20.93 -18.29
CA ILE A 379 7.24 -20.85 -16.83
C ILE A 379 8.69 -20.93 -16.38
N ARG A 380 9.45 -21.92 -16.87
CA ARG A 380 10.88 -22.06 -16.52
C ARG A 380 11.72 -20.87 -16.97
N ALA A 381 11.43 -20.30 -18.14
CA ALA A 381 12.13 -19.12 -18.63
C ALA A 381 11.85 -17.87 -17.78
N ALA A 382 10.58 -17.63 -17.44
CA ALA A 382 10.17 -16.53 -16.58
C ALA A 382 10.74 -16.68 -15.16
N ALA A 383 10.69 -17.88 -14.59
CA ALA A 383 11.26 -18.16 -13.27
C ALA A 383 12.76 -17.86 -13.20
N ARG A 384 13.54 -18.18 -14.24
CA ARG A 384 14.98 -17.87 -14.31
C ARG A 384 15.24 -16.37 -14.26
N ARG A 385 14.51 -15.56 -15.05
CA ARG A 385 14.63 -14.09 -14.99
C ARG A 385 14.20 -13.55 -13.63
N ALA A 386 13.11 -14.07 -13.08
CA ALA A 386 12.60 -13.65 -11.78
C ALA A 386 13.63 -13.90 -10.66
N VAL A 387 14.43 -14.97 -10.71
CA VAL A 387 15.55 -15.18 -9.77
C VAL A 387 16.55 -14.02 -9.83
N GLU A 388 16.99 -13.64 -11.02
CA GLU A 388 17.96 -12.55 -11.19
C GLU A 388 17.40 -11.24 -10.63
N VAL A 389 16.11 -10.98 -10.86
CA VAL A 389 15.40 -9.82 -10.31
C VAL A 389 15.32 -9.88 -8.79
N LEU A 390 14.89 -11.00 -8.20
CA LEU A 390 14.80 -11.17 -6.75
C LEU A 390 16.16 -10.94 -6.09
N LEU A 391 17.23 -11.57 -6.61
CA LEU A 391 18.58 -11.39 -6.07
C LEU A 391 19.07 -9.93 -6.18
N ALA A 392 18.69 -9.22 -7.23
CA ALA A 392 19.01 -7.81 -7.40
C ALA A 392 18.29 -6.90 -6.39
N MET A 393 17.12 -7.32 -5.89
CA MET A 393 16.34 -6.62 -4.87
C MET A 393 16.88 -6.82 -3.44
N GLN A 394 17.94 -7.62 -3.26
CA GLN A 394 18.53 -7.83 -1.94
C GLN A 394 19.31 -6.59 -1.47
N GLU A 395 19.06 -6.20 -0.23
CA GLU A 395 19.71 -5.11 0.48
C GLU A 395 21.01 -5.55 1.17
N HIS A 396 21.82 -4.55 1.54
CA HIS A 396 23.11 -4.78 2.19
C HIS A 396 23.00 -5.49 3.55
N ASP A 397 21.88 -5.32 4.26
CA ASP A 397 21.61 -5.95 5.55
C ASP A 397 21.03 -7.38 5.43
N GLY A 398 20.87 -7.88 4.20
CA GLY A 398 20.35 -9.20 3.88
C GLY A 398 18.85 -9.25 3.58
N GLY A 399 18.08 -8.23 3.99
CA GLY A 399 16.65 -8.13 3.68
C GLY A 399 16.39 -7.83 2.20
N PHE A 400 15.13 -7.92 1.76
CA PHE A 400 14.74 -7.61 0.38
C PHE A 400 13.80 -6.41 0.35
N CYS A 401 13.92 -5.58 -0.70
CA CYS A 401 12.98 -4.50 -0.97
C CYS A 401 11.76 -4.99 -1.74
N ARG A 402 10.65 -4.25 -1.66
CA ARG A 402 9.40 -4.55 -2.36
C ARG A 402 9.45 -4.06 -3.80
N PHE A 403 9.79 -2.80 -4.06
CA PHE A 403 9.78 -2.25 -5.43
C PHE A 403 11.16 -1.91 -5.98
N GLU A 404 11.99 -1.25 -5.17
CA GLU A 404 13.31 -0.78 -5.61
C GLU A 404 14.35 -0.81 -4.50
N ARG A 405 15.60 -1.15 -4.84
CA ARG A 405 16.70 -1.22 -3.87
C ARG A 405 17.02 0.15 -3.26
N GLY A 406 16.88 0.28 -1.95
CA GLY A 406 17.12 1.46 -1.13
C GLY A 406 15.85 2.24 -0.82
N GLU A 407 14.67 1.72 -1.14
CA GLU A 407 13.38 2.38 -0.88
C GLU A 407 12.98 2.45 0.60
N SER A 408 13.53 1.57 1.45
CA SER A 408 13.20 1.54 2.88
C SER A 408 14.07 2.49 3.70
N ASP A 409 15.32 2.76 3.32
CA ASP A 409 16.24 3.71 4.00
C ASP A 409 16.46 4.96 3.13
N VAL A 410 15.44 5.81 3.06
CA VAL A 410 15.51 7.08 2.34
C VAL A 410 16.12 8.13 3.27
N PHE A 411 17.33 8.60 2.96
CA PHE A 411 18.06 9.56 3.81
C PHE A 411 17.25 10.81 4.19
N MET A 412 16.36 11.29 3.32
CA MET A 412 15.53 12.47 3.59
C MET A 412 14.66 12.31 4.85
N THR A 413 14.30 11.08 5.25
CA THR A 413 13.49 10.85 6.45
C THR A 413 14.20 11.14 7.76
N ARG A 414 15.52 11.33 7.72
CA ARG A 414 16.33 11.72 8.88
C ARG A 414 16.15 13.20 9.24
N PHE A 415 15.61 14.02 8.34
CA PHE A 415 15.25 15.39 8.67
C PHE A 415 13.93 15.42 9.46
N PRO A 416 13.79 16.27 10.49
CA PRO A 416 12.58 16.36 11.31
C PRO A 416 11.44 17.10 10.58
N ILE A 417 11.22 16.81 9.29
CA ILE A 417 10.15 17.37 8.47
C ILE A 417 8.89 16.54 8.70
N ARG A 418 7.76 17.23 8.87
CA ARG A 418 6.48 16.55 9.04
C ARG A 418 6.11 15.79 7.76
N ASP A 419 5.57 14.59 7.93
CA ASP A 419 5.14 13.69 6.85
C ASP A 419 6.28 13.16 5.94
N VAL A 420 7.55 13.37 6.31
CA VAL A 420 8.69 12.87 5.53
C VAL A 420 8.76 11.34 5.47
N ALA A 421 8.19 10.66 6.47
CA ALA A 421 8.06 9.20 6.48
C ALA A 421 7.22 8.66 5.30
N LEU A 422 6.45 9.50 4.62
CA LEU A 422 5.71 9.12 3.40
C LEU A 422 6.63 8.92 2.18
N LEU A 423 7.93 9.18 2.31
CA LEU A 423 8.93 8.98 1.27
C LEU A 423 9.50 7.54 1.25
N THR A 424 9.47 6.82 2.37
CA THR A 424 10.04 5.46 2.47
C THR A 424 8.98 4.40 2.29
N ALA A 425 9.35 3.25 1.71
CA ALA A 425 8.53 2.04 1.64
C ALA A 425 8.37 1.34 2.99
N GLY A 426 7.70 2.03 3.91
CA GLY A 426 7.48 1.58 5.28
C GLY A 426 8.72 1.72 6.16
N ASP A 427 8.69 1.00 7.28
CA ASP A 427 9.80 0.91 8.23
C ASP A 427 10.85 -0.11 7.72
N PRO A 428 12.15 0.24 7.64
CA PRO A 428 13.25 -0.69 7.37
C PRO A 428 13.25 -1.96 8.23
N HIS A 429 12.54 -1.94 9.36
CA HIS A 429 12.55 -2.98 10.37
C HIS A 429 11.17 -3.58 10.61
N GLY A 430 10.13 -3.04 9.94
CA GLY A 430 8.75 -3.44 10.14
C GLY A 430 8.37 -4.78 9.49
N PRO A 431 7.18 -5.31 9.85
CA PRO A 431 6.68 -6.61 9.39
C PRO A 431 6.57 -6.71 7.86
N ALA A 432 6.26 -5.61 7.17
CA ALA A 432 6.21 -5.53 5.72
C ALA A 432 7.49 -6.06 5.05
N ARG A 433 8.66 -5.56 5.49
CA ARG A 433 9.96 -5.93 4.93
C ARG A 433 10.38 -7.34 5.32
N VAL A 434 9.96 -7.81 6.50
CA VAL A 434 10.12 -9.20 6.94
C VAL A 434 9.34 -10.15 6.01
N ARG A 435 8.07 -9.84 5.69
CA ARG A 435 7.26 -10.63 4.75
C ARG A 435 7.88 -10.69 3.36
N VAL A 436 8.29 -9.54 2.81
CA VAL A 436 8.96 -9.45 1.50
C VAL A 436 10.20 -10.34 1.47
N THR A 437 11.03 -10.26 2.51
CA THR A 437 12.26 -11.06 2.63
C THR A 437 11.96 -12.55 2.72
N ALA A 438 11.00 -12.97 3.56
CA ALA A 438 10.62 -14.37 3.70
C ALA A 438 10.03 -14.94 2.40
N ALA A 439 9.16 -14.19 1.72
CA ALA A 439 8.58 -14.61 0.45
C ALA A 439 9.64 -14.78 -0.64
N ALA A 440 10.58 -13.82 -0.77
CA ALA A 440 11.67 -13.89 -1.74
C ALA A 440 12.58 -15.10 -1.49
N LEU A 441 13.01 -15.31 -0.23
CA LEU A 441 13.83 -16.46 0.15
C LEU A 441 13.12 -17.79 -0.08
N ARG A 442 11.81 -17.87 0.21
CA ARG A 442 10.99 -19.05 -0.07
C ARG A 442 10.94 -19.39 -1.56
N GLN A 443 10.85 -18.38 -2.44
CA GLN A 443 10.92 -18.62 -3.90
C GLN A 443 12.31 -19.03 -4.36
N LEU A 444 13.37 -18.42 -3.83
CA LEU A 444 14.74 -18.83 -4.10
C LEU A 444 14.97 -20.30 -3.70
N ALA A 445 14.48 -20.71 -2.54
CA ALA A 445 14.52 -22.10 -2.07
C ALA A 445 13.88 -23.07 -3.08
N ARG A 446 12.67 -22.74 -3.56
CA ARG A 446 11.95 -23.54 -4.55
C ARG A 446 12.72 -23.66 -5.87
N LEU A 447 13.50 -22.65 -6.22
CA LEU A 447 14.29 -22.60 -7.44
C LEU A 447 15.70 -23.20 -7.28
N GLY A 448 15.95 -23.85 -6.13
CA GLY A 448 17.14 -24.67 -5.90
C GLY A 448 18.22 -24.02 -5.03
N PHE A 449 18.03 -22.77 -4.58
CA PHE A 449 18.98 -22.13 -3.68
C PHE A 449 18.91 -22.78 -2.30
N GLN A 450 20.09 -22.97 -1.70
CA GLN A 450 20.26 -23.64 -0.41
C GLN A 450 20.59 -22.61 0.68
N ALA A 451 20.45 -23.01 1.94
CA ALA A 451 20.69 -22.13 3.08
C ALA A 451 22.15 -21.68 3.25
N ASP A 452 23.11 -22.42 2.67
CA ASP A 452 24.53 -22.12 2.68
C ASP A 452 24.98 -21.17 1.55
N ASP A 453 24.10 -20.83 0.61
CA ASP A 453 24.35 -19.74 -0.34
C ASP A 453 24.47 -18.42 0.43
N ASP A 454 25.59 -17.70 0.26
CA ASP A 454 25.87 -16.44 0.96
C ASP A 454 24.71 -15.43 0.91
N ARG A 455 23.96 -15.38 -0.20
CA ARG A 455 22.83 -14.46 -0.37
C ARG A 455 21.64 -14.91 0.46
N VAL A 456 21.36 -16.21 0.47
CA VAL A 456 20.28 -16.81 1.28
C VAL A 456 20.63 -16.71 2.76
N ALA A 457 21.86 -17.05 3.15
CA ALA A 457 22.33 -17.00 4.53
C ALA A 457 22.17 -15.60 5.15
N ARG A 458 22.53 -14.53 4.41
CA ARG A 458 22.29 -13.14 4.87
C ARG A 458 20.82 -12.82 5.06
N GLY A 459 19.95 -13.33 4.19
CA GLY A 459 18.50 -13.16 4.33
C GLY A 459 17.94 -13.90 5.54
N LEU A 460 18.40 -15.13 5.80
CA LEU A 460 18.05 -15.90 6.98
C LEU A 460 18.53 -15.20 8.27
N GLU A 461 19.73 -14.62 8.26
CA GLU A 461 20.25 -13.83 9.38
C GLU A 461 19.44 -12.54 9.61
N PHE A 462 18.99 -11.89 8.53
CA PHE A 462 18.04 -10.79 8.64
C PHE A 462 16.74 -11.23 9.33
N LEU A 463 16.12 -12.34 8.90
CA LEU A 463 14.90 -12.86 9.52
C LEU A 463 15.11 -13.28 10.98
N TRP A 464 16.25 -13.93 11.28
CA TRP A 464 16.62 -14.34 12.63
C TRP A 464 16.70 -13.17 13.60
N ARG A 465 17.39 -12.08 13.22
CA ARG A 465 17.48 -10.87 14.04
C ARG A 465 16.10 -10.27 14.31
N ARG A 466 15.20 -10.27 13.32
CA ARG A 466 13.85 -9.70 13.47
C ARG A 466 13.00 -10.52 14.42
N VAL A 467 12.95 -11.84 14.22
CA VAL A 467 12.14 -12.75 15.05
C VAL A 467 12.62 -12.81 16.51
N THR A 468 13.93 -12.60 16.74
CA THR A 468 14.49 -12.58 18.09
C THR A 468 14.36 -11.24 18.79
N MET A 469 14.35 -10.11 18.07
CA MET A 469 14.09 -8.79 18.66
C MET A 469 12.67 -8.69 19.25
N ASP A 470 11.65 -9.25 18.59
CA ASP A 470 10.26 -9.29 19.10
C ASP A 470 10.15 -9.97 20.49
N LEU A 471 10.96 -11.02 20.74
CA LEU A 471 10.99 -11.68 22.06
C LEU A 471 11.47 -10.76 23.20
N SER A 472 12.20 -9.68 22.87
CA SER A 472 12.74 -8.74 23.85
C SER A 472 11.85 -7.52 24.10
N SER A 473 10.96 -7.17 23.17
CA SER A 473 10.06 -6.01 23.27
C SER A 473 8.74 -6.38 23.97
N LYS A 474 8.71 -6.27 25.31
CA LYS A 474 7.49 -6.43 26.13
C LYS A 474 6.60 -5.17 26.20
N THR A 475 6.74 -4.22 25.28
CA THR A 475 5.99 -2.95 25.32
C THR A 475 4.91 -2.93 24.23
N SER A 476 3.67 -3.24 24.62
CA SER A 476 2.48 -3.01 23.82
C SER A 476 2.08 -1.54 23.87
N ASP A 477 2.80 -0.66 23.17
CA ASP A 477 2.35 0.70 22.95
C ASP A 477 1.91 0.87 21.49
N LEU A 478 0.60 0.71 21.26
CA LEU A 478 -0.07 0.91 19.97
C LEU A 478 0.07 2.36 19.44
N SER A 479 0.59 3.30 20.25
CA SER A 479 0.83 4.68 19.82
C SER A 479 2.16 4.89 19.09
N SER A 480 3.10 3.95 19.20
CA SER A 480 4.36 3.99 18.46
C SER A 480 4.16 3.38 17.07
N ARG A 481 4.45 4.16 16.02
CA ARG A 481 4.41 3.71 14.62
C ARG A 481 5.47 2.66 14.26
N THR A 482 6.26 2.23 15.24
CA THR A 482 7.27 1.17 15.15
C THR A 482 6.71 -0.04 15.90
N SER A 483 5.91 -0.85 15.22
CA SER A 483 5.51 -2.14 15.78
C SER A 483 6.71 -3.08 15.72
N ASP A 484 7.45 -3.19 16.82
CA ASP A 484 8.46 -4.25 17.02
C ASP A 484 7.83 -5.66 17.10
N TYR A 485 6.50 -5.73 17.13
CA TYR A 485 5.73 -6.96 17.17
C TYR A 485 5.58 -7.58 15.78
N ILE A 486 6.01 -8.83 15.63
CA ILE A 486 5.77 -9.58 14.40
C ILE A 486 4.38 -10.19 14.48
N ASP A 487 3.46 -9.79 13.60
CA ASP A 487 2.11 -10.35 13.55
C ASP A 487 2.07 -11.82 13.09
N VAL A 488 0.93 -12.49 13.27
CA VAL A 488 0.73 -13.91 12.90
C VAL A 488 0.93 -14.14 11.40
N ALA A 489 0.46 -13.20 10.55
CA ALA A 489 0.60 -13.32 9.10
C ALA A 489 2.08 -13.28 8.68
N THR A 490 2.88 -12.44 9.32
CA THR A 490 4.31 -12.30 9.08
C THR A 490 5.06 -13.52 9.62
N LEU A 491 4.76 -13.99 10.83
CA LEU A 491 5.33 -15.24 11.34
C LEU A 491 5.00 -16.43 10.45
N ALA A 492 3.79 -16.51 9.89
CA ALA A 492 3.40 -17.58 8.99
C ALA A 492 4.29 -17.60 7.72
N GLU A 493 4.52 -16.45 7.09
CA GLU A 493 5.42 -16.36 5.92
C GLU A 493 6.86 -16.73 6.27
N VAL A 494 7.37 -16.27 7.42
CA VAL A 494 8.70 -16.67 7.93
C VAL A 494 8.76 -18.17 8.20
N GLY A 495 7.69 -18.76 8.74
CA GLY A 495 7.58 -20.19 9.00
C GLY A 495 7.66 -21.01 7.72
N MET A 496 6.92 -20.63 6.68
CA MET A 496 7.00 -21.27 5.36
C MET A 496 8.39 -21.12 4.73
N CYS A 497 9.02 -19.96 4.87
CA CYS A 497 10.40 -19.74 4.41
C CYS A 497 11.40 -20.64 5.16
N ALA A 498 11.32 -20.69 6.49
CA ALA A 498 12.21 -21.51 7.33
C ALA A 498 11.99 -23.01 7.08
N ALA A 499 10.76 -23.45 6.82
CA ALA A 499 10.47 -24.82 6.41
C ALA A 499 11.16 -25.21 5.10
N ALA A 500 11.21 -24.27 4.14
CA ALA A 500 11.80 -24.51 2.81
C ALA A 500 13.33 -24.52 2.81
N LEU A 501 13.98 -23.74 3.69
CA LEU A 501 15.43 -23.55 3.68
C LEU A 501 16.17 -24.21 4.83
N CYS A 502 15.53 -24.35 5.99
CA CYS A 502 16.22 -24.70 7.23
C CYS A 502 15.86 -26.12 7.69
N PRO A 503 16.84 -26.90 8.17
CA PRO A 503 16.55 -28.19 8.80
C PRO A 503 15.72 -28.00 10.09
N PRO A 504 15.01 -29.04 10.59
CA PRO A 504 14.23 -28.98 11.83
C PRO A 504 15.00 -28.51 13.08
N THR A 505 16.33 -28.68 13.07
CA THR A 505 17.23 -28.27 14.16
C THR A 505 17.64 -26.80 14.10
N HIS A 506 17.29 -26.07 13.03
CA HIS A 506 17.72 -24.69 12.86
C HIS A 506 17.00 -23.74 13.85
N PRO A 507 17.71 -22.82 14.53
CA PRO A 507 17.13 -21.95 15.55
C PRO A 507 15.96 -21.08 15.07
N LEU A 508 16.03 -20.53 13.85
CA LEU A 508 14.94 -19.75 13.26
C LEU A 508 13.65 -20.57 13.15
N ARG A 509 13.75 -21.80 12.63
CA ARG A 509 12.62 -22.70 12.42
C ARG A 509 11.94 -23.04 13.75
N GLN A 510 12.72 -23.46 14.74
CA GLN A 510 12.22 -23.79 16.07
C GLN A 510 11.58 -22.59 16.79
N THR A 511 12.17 -21.41 16.64
CA THR A 511 11.67 -20.19 17.28
C THR A 511 10.32 -19.78 16.68
N VAL A 512 10.20 -19.75 15.35
CA VAL A 512 8.95 -19.38 14.68
C VAL A 512 7.85 -20.39 14.97
N GLU A 513 8.16 -21.68 14.93
CA GLU A 513 7.22 -22.74 15.30
C GLU A 513 6.70 -22.56 16.73
N ARG A 514 7.60 -22.32 17.69
CA ARG A 514 7.23 -22.06 19.09
C ARG A 514 6.32 -20.85 19.23
N GLN A 515 6.62 -19.76 18.52
CA GLN A 515 5.80 -18.55 18.58
C GLN A 515 4.41 -18.76 17.96
N LEU A 516 4.30 -19.45 16.82
CA LEU A 516 3.00 -19.79 16.23
C LEU A 516 2.19 -20.68 17.18
N ARG A 517 2.77 -21.76 17.70
CA ARG A 517 2.09 -22.64 18.66
C ARG A 517 1.65 -21.90 19.93
N GLY A 518 2.49 -20.98 20.43
CA GLY A 518 2.17 -20.16 21.60
C GLY A 518 1.07 -19.11 21.37
N ARG A 519 0.74 -18.79 20.12
CA ARG A 519 -0.33 -17.85 19.73
C ARG A 519 -1.62 -18.57 19.31
N GLN A 520 -1.60 -19.90 19.18
CA GLN A 520 -2.79 -20.68 18.88
C GLN A 520 -3.72 -20.70 20.11
N ARG A 521 -5.01 -20.42 19.90
CA ARG A 521 -6.04 -20.46 20.95
C ARG A 521 -6.52 -21.88 21.25
N GLU A 522 -7.26 -22.05 22.35
CA GLU A 522 -7.82 -23.35 22.75
C GLU A 522 -8.85 -23.91 21.75
N ASP A 523 -9.55 -23.05 21.01
CA ASP A 523 -10.44 -23.47 19.93
C ASP A 523 -9.67 -23.93 18.66
N GLY A 524 -8.36 -23.66 18.59
CA GLY A 524 -7.50 -23.95 17.45
C GLY A 524 -7.26 -22.75 16.52
N SER A 525 -8.00 -21.66 16.71
CA SER A 525 -7.94 -20.47 15.88
C SER A 525 -6.73 -19.57 16.21
N PHE A 526 -6.48 -18.61 15.32
CA PHE A 526 -5.55 -17.50 15.53
C PHE A 526 -6.29 -16.15 15.60
N GLY A 527 -7.56 -16.20 16.01
CA GLY A 527 -8.40 -15.03 16.27
C GLY A 527 -9.18 -14.46 15.08
N ALA A 528 -8.83 -14.82 13.85
CA ALA A 528 -9.62 -14.53 12.65
C ALA A 528 -9.40 -15.64 11.61
N PRO A 529 -10.40 -15.99 10.77
CA PRO A 529 -10.26 -17.08 9.80
C PRO A 529 -9.05 -16.92 8.88
N VAL A 530 -8.78 -15.71 8.39
CA VAL A 530 -7.59 -15.45 7.55
C VAL A 530 -6.27 -15.72 8.28
N LEU A 531 -6.17 -15.35 9.56
CA LEU A 531 -4.98 -15.61 10.36
C LEU A 531 -4.86 -17.10 10.70
N THR A 532 -5.98 -17.77 10.99
CA THR A 532 -6.03 -19.21 11.21
C THR A 532 -5.54 -19.96 9.98
N ALA A 533 -5.99 -19.57 8.79
CA ALA A 533 -5.60 -20.18 7.53
C ALA A 533 -4.11 -19.98 7.20
N LEU A 534 -3.58 -18.77 7.34
CA LEU A 534 -2.16 -18.49 7.14
C LEU A 534 -1.28 -19.28 8.13
N ALA A 535 -1.66 -19.29 9.41
CA ALA A 535 -0.93 -20.04 10.42
C ALA A 535 -0.99 -21.56 10.20
N ALA A 536 -2.13 -22.10 9.76
CA ALA A 536 -2.27 -23.51 9.41
C ALA A 536 -1.34 -23.89 8.24
N GLN A 537 -1.27 -23.08 7.18
CA GLN A 537 -0.32 -23.29 6.06
C GLN A 537 1.13 -23.35 6.55
N ALA A 538 1.50 -22.44 7.45
CA ALA A 538 2.84 -22.39 8.02
C ALA A 538 3.15 -23.58 8.94
N LEU A 539 2.23 -23.97 9.82
CA LEU A 539 2.39 -25.14 10.69
C LEU A 539 2.55 -26.43 9.86
N MET A 540 1.73 -26.62 8.82
CA MET A 540 1.87 -27.74 7.90
C MET A 540 3.23 -27.75 7.19
N ALA A 541 3.71 -26.59 6.74
CA ALA A 541 5.03 -26.49 6.11
C ALA A 541 6.15 -26.83 7.10
N LEU A 542 6.08 -26.31 8.33
CA LEU A 542 7.07 -26.53 9.38
C LEU A 542 7.13 -27.98 9.85
N GLU A 543 6.01 -28.71 9.83
CA GLU A 543 5.96 -30.10 10.31
C GLU A 543 6.09 -31.12 9.17
N GLY A 544 5.77 -30.72 7.93
CA GLY A 544 5.68 -31.62 6.80
C GLY A 544 4.49 -32.59 6.88
N ALA A 545 3.52 -32.33 7.77
CA ALA A 545 2.36 -33.19 8.02
C ALA A 545 1.19 -32.41 8.63
N ALA A 546 -0.01 -33.00 8.53
CA ALA A 546 -1.24 -32.52 9.17
C ALA A 546 -1.31 -32.95 10.66
N CYS A 547 -0.59 -32.26 11.53
CA CYS A 547 -0.54 -32.56 12.97
C CYS A 547 -1.81 -32.15 13.73
N VAL A 548 -1.87 -32.48 15.02
CA VAL A 548 -3.00 -32.15 15.91
C VAL A 548 -3.29 -30.66 15.96
N GLN A 549 -2.28 -29.80 16.00
CA GLN A 549 -2.45 -28.35 16.03
C GLN A 549 -3.03 -27.83 14.71
N THR A 550 -2.55 -28.36 13.58
CA THR A 550 -3.09 -28.06 12.26
C THR A 550 -4.53 -28.54 12.13
N GLN A 551 -4.83 -29.77 12.55
CA GLN A 551 -6.19 -30.33 12.52
C GLN A 551 -7.17 -29.46 13.31
N ARG A 552 -6.76 -28.93 14.48
CA ARG A 552 -7.60 -28.00 15.26
C ARG A 552 -7.88 -26.70 14.51
N ALA A 553 -6.85 -26.11 13.89
CA ALA A 553 -7.00 -24.90 13.09
C ALA A 553 -7.89 -25.14 11.85
N VAL A 554 -7.67 -26.23 11.12
CA VAL A 554 -8.46 -26.60 9.94
C VAL A 554 -9.91 -26.91 10.31
N ARG A 555 -10.15 -27.62 11.42
CA ARG A 555 -11.51 -27.88 11.92
C ARG A 555 -12.24 -26.57 12.22
N GLU A 556 -11.57 -25.59 12.83
CA GLU A 556 -12.18 -24.27 13.06
C GLU A 556 -12.55 -23.57 11.74
N LEU A 557 -11.67 -23.63 10.74
CA LEU A 557 -11.97 -23.08 9.40
C LEU A 557 -13.17 -23.76 8.74
N VAL A 558 -13.24 -25.09 8.78
CA VAL A 558 -14.38 -25.85 8.24
C VAL A 558 -15.67 -25.46 8.95
N GLN A 559 -15.66 -25.39 10.28
CA GLN A 559 -16.82 -24.92 11.07
C GLN A 559 -17.23 -23.50 10.71
N ALA A 560 -16.26 -22.60 10.49
CA ALA A 560 -16.54 -21.23 10.07
C ALA A 560 -17.19 -21.17 8.67
N ILE A 561 -16.79 -22.04 7.75
CA ILE A 561 -17.37 -22.17 6.40
C ILE A 561 -18.78 -22.77 6.47
N GLU A 562 -18.98 -23.86 7.21
CA GLU A 562 -20.28 -24.54 7.34
C GLU A 562 -21.35 -23.69 8.04
N ALA A 563 -20.94 -22.74 8.89
CA ALA A 563 -21.83 -21.78 9.55
C ALA A 563 -22.42 -20.70 8.59
N ASP A 564 -22.44 -20.97 7.28
CA ASP A 564 -22.96 -20.13 6.19
C ASP A 564 -22.32 -18.73 6.12
N LYS A 565 -21.04 -18.65 6.44
CA LYS A 565 -20.28 -17.42 6.23
C LYS A 565 -19.78 -17.39 4.80
N GLU A 566 -20.60 -16.85 3.89
CA GLU A 566 -20.12 -16.34 2.59
C GLU A 566 -18.96 -15.32 2.77
N ASP A 567 -18.83 -14.75 3.98
CA ASP A 567 -17.79 -13.83 4.38
C ASP A 567 -16.95 -14.39 5.55
N LEU A 568 -15.78 -14.97 5.23
CA LEU A 568 -14.77 -15.38 6.22
C LEU A 568 -13.90 -14.20 6.71
N GLY A 569 -14.31 -12.96 6.41
CA GLY A 569 -13.57 -11.75 6.71
C GLY A 569 -12.44 -11.47 5.71
N GLY A 570 -11.97 -10.22 5.73
CA GLY A 570 -10.82 -9.79 4.95
C GLY A 570 -9.52 -9.72 5.76
N ALA A 571 -8.47 -9.24 5.11
CA ALA A 571 -7.19 -8.94 5.76
C ALA A 571 -6.73 -7.53 5.44
N TRP A 572 -6.10 -6.90 6.42
CA TRP A 572 -5.36 -5.66 6.21
C TRP A 572 -3.95 -5.98 5.71
N SER A 573 -3.52 -5.20 4.72
CA SER A 573 -2.20 -5.25 4.09
C SER A 573 -1.60 -3.85 4.05
N ASP A 574 -0.30 -3.77 3.79
CA ASP A 574 0.39 -2.48 3.68
C ASP A 574 -0.07 -1.75 2.42
N GLY A 575 -0.61 -0.55 2.60
CA GLY A 575 -0.91 0.40 1.54
C GLY A 575 0.32 1.24 1.18
N PHE A 576 0.07 2.45 0.68
CA PHE A 576 1.09 3.34 0.12
C PHE A 576 0.86 4.76 0.64
N GLY A 577 1.93 5.40 1.09
CA GLY A 577 1.92 6.82 1.45
C GLY A 577 0.83 7.17 2.45
N LEU A 578 -0.08 8.03 2.00
CA LEU A 578 -1.14 8.63 2.83
C LEU A 578 -2.31 7.71 3.11
N SER A 579 -2.41 6.60 2.36
CA SER A 579 -3.33 5.50 2.64
C SER A 579 -2.49 4.28 3.03
N PRO A 580 -1.97 4.24 4.29
CA PRO A 580 -0.90 3.33 4.69
C PRO A 580 -1.35 1.87 4.80
N VAL A 581 -2.65 1.61 4.70
CA VAL A 581 -3.24 0.28 4.85
C VAL A 581 -4.31 0.06 3.81
N CYS A 582 -4.48 -1.19 3.39
CA CYS A 582 -5.51 -1.61 2.46
C CYS A 582 -6.17 -2.90 2.93
N HIS A 583 -7.48 -2.94 2.85
CA HIS A 583 -8.28 -4.10 3.16
C HIS A 583 -8.55 -4.90 1.88
N ASP A 584 -8.22 -6.18 1.93
CA ASP A 584 -8.63 -7.18 0.94
C ASP A 584 -9.80 -7.98 1.53
N PRO A 585 -11.04 -7.71 1.08
CA PRO A 585 -12.23 -8.39 1.60
C PRO A 585 -12.29 -9.87 1.22
N THR A 586 -11.49 -10.33 0.25
CA THR A 586 -11.51 -11.72 -0.23
C THR A 586 -10.52 -12.62 0.50
N ALA A 587 -9.69 -12.05 1.39
CA ALA A 587 -8.56 -12.76 1.97
C ALA A 587 -8.96 -13.99 2.79
N GLY A 588 -10.01 -13.91 3.62
CA GLY A 588 -10.42 -15.04 4.46
C GLY A 588 -10.78 -16.28 3.64
N VAL A 589 -11.65 -16.12 2.64
CA VAL A 589 -12.09 -17.23 1.76
C VAL A 589 -10.91 -17.79 0.97
N ARG A 590 -10.09 -16.93 0.39
CA ARG A 590 -8.95 -17.35 -0.42
C ARG A 590 -7.89 -18.09 0.39
N GLU A 591 -7.47 -17.54 1.53
CA GLU A 591 -6.44 -18.18 2.35
C GLU A 591 -6.96 -19.48 2.98
N ALA A 592 -8.25 -19.54 3.34
CA ALA A 592 -8.87 -20.78 3.81
C ALA A 592 -8.85 -21.88 2.74
N ALA A 593 -9.22 -21.54 1.49
CA ALA A 593 -9.15 -22.49 0.38
C ALA A 593 -7.71 -23.03 0.17
N LEU A 594 -6.70 -22.16 0.21
CA LEU A 594 -5.29 -22.56 0.10
C LEU A 594 -4.84 -23.45 1.28
N ALA A 595 -5.30 -23.18 2.49
CA ALA A 595 -5.00 -23.99 3.66
C ALA A 595 -5.65 -25.39 3.58
N LEU A 596 -6.92 -25.47 3.14
CA LEU A 596 -7.63 -26.73 2.99
C LEU A 596 -7.02 -27.61 1.89
N ASP A 597 -6.65 -27.01 0.75
CA ASP A 597 -5.94 -27.70 -0.34
C ASP A 597 -4.62 -28.32 0.18
N GLN A 598 -3.80 -27.53 0.88
CA GLN A 598 -2.55 -28.02 1.46
C GLN A 598 -2.78 -29.14 2.49
N PHE A 599 -3.84 -29.05 3.29
CA PHE A 599 -4.18 -30.07 4.29
C PHE A 599 -4.55 -31.41 3.64
N VAL A 600 -5.39 -31.37 2.61
CA VAL A 600 -5.77 -32.57 1.84
C VAL A 600 -4.56 -33.17 1.13
N ALA A 601 -3.70 -32.33 0.54
CA ALA A 601 -2.48 -32.78 -0.13
C ALA A 601 -1.49 -33.51 0.81
N LEU A 602 -1.55 -33.24 2.12
CA LEU A 602 -0.77 -33.92 3.16
C LEU A 602 -1.48 -35.13 3.77
N GLY A 603 -2.58 -35.60 3.17
CA GLY A 603 -3.34 -36.76 3.61
C GLY A 603 -4.31 -36.49 4.76
N GLY A 604 -4.63 -35.23 5.03
CA GLY A 604 -5.70 -34.86 5.96
C GLY A 604 -7.09 -35.17 5.38
N ASN A 605 -7.99 -35.64 6.24
CA ASN A 605 -9.41 -35.81 5.90
C ASN A 605 -10.21 -34.63 6.49
N LEU A 606 -10.99 -33.96 5.64
CA LEU A 606 -11.84 -32.84 6.01
C LEU A 606 -13.08 -33.29 6.80
#